data_AF-A0A736KHP4-F1
#
_entry.id   AF-A0A736KHP4-F1
#
_cell.length_a   1.000
_cell.length_b   1.000
_cell.length_c   1.000
_cell.angle_alpha   90.00
_cell.angle_beta   90.00
_cell.angle_gamma   90.00
#
_symmetry.space_group_name_H-M   'P 1'
#
loop_
_entity.id
_entity.type
_entity.pdbx_description
1 polymer ?
#
loop_
_entity_poly.entity_id
_entity_poly.type
_entity_poly.pdbx_seq_one_letter_code
_entity_poly.pdbx_strand_id
1 'polypeptide(L)'
;MRCGLLMAICLCLVSFSGYAATGKSDAQIKKEIIKESIESYPGNCACPYNHARNGSRCGGRSAYSRTGGYDVVCYESDVTDEMIRQWKQENAE
;
A
#
# COMPACT_ATOMS: atom_id res chain seq x y z
N MET A 1 -59.18 -22.74 8.79
CA MET A 1 -58.84 -23.93 8.00
C MET A 1 -59.34 -23.75 6.57
N ARG A 2 -58.41 -23.83 5.61
CA ARG A 2 -58.47 -23.88 4.12
C ARG A 2 -57.22 -23.13 3.64
N CYS A 3 -56.04 -23.77 3.64
CA CYS A 3 -55.50 -24.55 2.51
C CYS A 3 -55.82 -23.83 1.19
N GLY A 4 -54.91 -23.21 0.46
CA GLY A 4 -53.50 -23.45 0.24
C GLY A 4 -53.27 -23.13 -1.25
N LEU A 5 -52.01 -22.89 -1.63
CA LEU A 5 -51.50 -22.76 -3.00
C LEU A 5 -51.67 -21.39 -3.68
N LEU A 6 -50.51 -20.77 -3.95
CA LEU A 6 -50.10 -19.87 -5.04
C LEU A 6 -48.91 -19.06 -4.45
N MET A 7 -47.77 -19.67 -4.14
CA MET A 7 -46.69 -20.00 -5.10
C MET A 7 -46.75 -19.12 -6.35
N ALA A 8 -46.13 -17.93 -6.30
CA ALA A 8 -45.67 -17.25 -7.50
C ALA A 8 -44.73 -16.07 -7.18
N ILE A 9 -43.45 -16.30 -7.50
CA ILE A 9 -42.58 -15.38 -8.24
C ILE A 9 -41.94 -14.25 -7.39
N CYS A 10 -40.77 -14.51 -6.82
CA CYS A 10 -39.48 -14.20 -7.45
C CYS A 10 -39.34 -12.74 -7.92
N LEU A 11 -39.02 -11.83 -7.00
CA LEU A 11 -38.08 -10.74 -7.28
C LEU A 11 -37.05 -10.66 -6.15
N CYS A 12 -36.37 -11.77 -5.91
CA CYS A 12 -35.00 -11.74 -5.41
C CYS A 12 -34.11 -11.16 -6.53
N LEU A 13 -34.14 -9.84 -6.72
CA LEU A 13 -33.03 -9.14 -7.36
C LEU A 13 -31.97 -8.88 -6.28
N VAL A 14 -31.42 -9.97 -5.73
CA VAL A 14 -30.08 -9.90 -5.14
C VAL A 14 -29.15 -9.70 -6.31
N SER A 15 -28.90 -8.44 -6.66
CA SER A 15 -27.78 -8.04 -7.49
C SER A 15 -26.52 -8.50 -6.76
N PHE A 16 -26.07 -9.71 -7.07
CA PHE A 16 -24.74 -10.18 -6.72
C PHE A 16 -23.78 -9.40 -7.61
N SER A 17 -23.51 -8.16 -7.23
CA SER A 17 -22.44 -7.36 -7.82
C SER A 17 -21.16 -8.18 -7.65
N GLY A 18 -20.66 -8.71 -8.76
CA GLY A 18 -19.38 -9.41 -8.78
C GLY A 18 -18.30 -8.47 -8.24
N TYR A 19 -17.81 -8.73 -7.04
CA TYR A 19 -16.60 -8.12 -6.53
C TYR A 19 -15.45 -8.67 -7.37
N ALA A 20 -15.03 -7.92 -8.38
CA ALA A 20 -13.70 -8.12 -8.93
C ALA A 20 -12.71 -7.81 -7.80
N ALA A 21 -11.92 -8.79 -7.38
CA ALA A 21 -10.87 -8.58 -6.39
C ALA A 21 -9.79 -7.67 -6.99
N THR A 22 -9.92 -6.36 -6.79
CA THR A 22 -8.97 -5.35 -7.24
C THR A 22 -7.83 -5.22 -6.23
N GLY A 23 -6.95 -6.21 -6.17
CA GLY A 23 -5.72 -6.11 -5.38
C GLY A 23 -4.69 -5.19 -6.04
N LYS A 24 -3.88 -4.48 -5.25
CA LYS A 24 -2.71 -3.75 -5.77
C LYS A 24 -1.69 -4.75 -6.35
N SER A 25 -1.10 -4.40 -7.50
CA SER A 25 0.04 -5.14 -8.06
C SER A 25 1.30 -4.96 -7.20
N ASP A 26 2.26 -5.87 -7.33
CA ASP A 26 3.53 -5.78 -6.60
C ASP A 26 4.26 -4.46 -6.85
N ALA A 27 4.24 -3.95 -8.08
CA ALA A 27 4.81 -2.64 -8.41
C ALA A 27 4.11 -1.47 -7.69
N GLN A 28 2.79 -1.57 -7.48
CA GLN A 28 2.07 -0.58 -6.67
C GLN A 28 2.40 -0.74 -5.20
N ILE A 29 2.51 -1.98 -4.70
CA ILE A 29 2.86 -2.26 -3.30
C ILE A 29 4.26 -1.75 -2.97
N LYS A 30 5.25 -1.94 -3.85
CA LYS A 30 6.60 -1.37 -3.68
C LYS A 30 6.55 0.15 -3.49
N LYS A 31 5.70 0.85 -4.23
CA LYS A 31 5.53 2.30 -4.10
C LYS A 31 4.90 2.70 -2.77
N GLU A 32 3.93 1.93 -2.27
CA GLU A 32 3.35 2.18 -0.96
C GLU A 32 4.37 1.96 0.16
N ILE A 33 5.12 0.86 0.13
CA ILE A 33 6.18 0.58 1.11
C ILE A 33 7.22 1.69 1.15
N ILE A 34 7.69 2.15 -0.02
CA ILE A 34 8.65 3.27 -0.10
C ILE A 34 8.03 4.55 0.47
N LYS A 35 6.76 4.83 0.13
CA LYS A 35 6.04 6.01 0.63
C LYS A 35 5.88 5.97 2.15
N GLU A 36 5.40 4.87 2.71
CA GLU A 36 5.23 4.65 4.15
C GLU A 36 6.57 4.80 4.89
N SER A 37 7.65 4.24 4.34
CA SER A 37 8.99 4.39 4.90
C SER A 37 9.44 5.85 4.93
N ILE A 38 9.26 6.60 3.84
CA ILE A 38 9.59 8.03 3.77
C ILE A 38 8.73 8.85 4.75
N GLU A 39 7.44 8.58 4.83
CA GLU A 39 6.50 9.30 5.70
C GLU A 39 6.76 9.03 7.19
N SER A 40 7.26 7.83 7.53
CA SER A 40 7.64 7.48 8.90
C SER A 40 8.90 8.21 9.38
N TYR A 41 9.74 8.71 8.47
CA TYR A 41 10.97 9.39 8.82
C TYR A 41 10.69 10.84 9.28
N PRO A 42 11.15 11.28 10.48
CA PRO A 42 10.74 12.55 11.08
C PRO A 42 11.35 13.81 10.42
N GLY A 43 12.03 13.67 9.29
CA GLY A 43 12.77 14.76 8.64
C GLY A 43 12.60 14.81 7.13
N ASN A 44 13.11 15.89 6.52
CA ASN A 44 12.92 16.12 5.09
C ASN A 44 13.86 15.28 4.20
N CYS A 45 14.91 14.71 4.77
CA CYS A 45 15.97 14.03 4.05
C CYS A 45 16.00 12.53 4.34
N ALA A 46 14.86 11.86 4.15
CA ALA A 46 14.78 10.40 4.21
C ALA A 46 15.64 9.78 3.09
N CYS A 47 15.36 10.17 1.85
CA CYS A 47 15.99 9.63 0.64
C CYS A 47 16.89 10.65 -0.08
N PRO A 48 17.88 10.19 -0.89
CA PRO A 48 18.83 11.07 -1.56
C PRO A 48 18.17 12.05 -2.54
N TYR A 49 17.03 11.65 -3.09
CA TYR A 49 16.24 12.45 -4.05
C TYR A 49 15.24 13.41 -3.40
N ASN A 50 15.04 13.37 -2.07
CA ASN A 50 14.23 14.38 -1.41
C ASN A 50 14.97 15.74 -1.37
N HIS A 51 14.26 16.77 -0.94
CA HIS A 51 14.77 18.13 -0.83
C HIS A 51 14.79 18.58 0.63
N ALA A 52 15.89 19.23 1.03
CA ALA A 52 16.00 19.90 2.31
C ALA A 52 15.10 21.15 2.36
N ARG A 53 14.91 21.73 3.55
CA ARG A 53 14.07 22.93 3.76
C ARG A 53 14.44 24.13 2.89
N ASN A 54 15.70 24.23 2.47
CA ASN A 54 16.20 25.29 1.59
C ASN A 54 16.07 24.95 0.09
N GLY A 55 15.38 23.87 -0.28
CA GLY A 55 15.18 23.44 -1.66
C GLY A 55 16.35 22.69 -2.29
N SER A 56 17.49 22.53 -1.60
CA SER A 56 18.61 21.72 -2.13
C SER A 56 18.32 20.22 -2.05
N ARG A 57 18.82 19.43 -3.02
CA ARG A 57 18.73 17.96 -2.96
C ARG A 57 19.46 17.43 -1.73
N CYS A 58 18.87 16.44 -1.04
CA CYS A 58 19.47 15.85 0.16
C CYS A 58 20.79 15.14 -0.17
N GLY A 59 20.81 14.34 -1.24
CA GLY A 59 22.00 13.61 -1.69
C GLY A 59 22.63 12.80 -0.55
N GLY A 60 23.95 12.93 -0.39
CA GLY A 60 24.70 12.25 0.67
C GLY A 60 24.32 12.64 2.11
N ARG A 61 23.47 13.65 2.32
CA ARG A 61 22.97 14.03 3.65
C ARG A 61 21.73 13.25 4.07
N SER A 62 21.14 12.45 3.18
CA SER A 62 19.93 11.68 3.48
C SER A 62 20.19 10.59 4.52
N ALA A 63 19.14 10.18 5.23
CA ALA A 63 19.20 9.04 6.15
C ALA A 63 19.72 7.78 5.43
N TYR A 64 19.20 7.52 4.23
CA TYR A 64 19.65 6.41 3.37
C TYR A 64 21.15 6.43 3.04
N SER A 65 21.76 7.60 2.83
CA SER A 65 23.14 7.69 2.34
C SER A 65 24.18 7.76 3.47
N ARG A 66 23.78 8.13 4.69
CA ARG A 66 24.70 8.37 5.80
C ARG A 66 25.04 7.07 6.52
N THR A 67 26.32 6.86 6.81
CA THR A 67 26.78 5.74 7.63
C THR A 67 26.14 5.77 9.01
N GLY A 68 25.50 4.66 9.42
CA GLY A 68 24.77 4.57 10.69
C GLY A 68 23.43 5.31 10.71
N GLY A 69 22.83 5.52 9.53
CA GLY A 69 21.51 6.14 9.39
C GLY A 69 20.34 5.26 9.85
N TYR A 70 19.13 5.79 9.68
CA TYR A 70 17.87 5.05 9.82
C TYR A 70 17.70 4.07 8.66
N ASP A 71 17.09 2.91 8.90
CA ASP A 71 16.67 1.95 7.87
C ASP A 71 15.46 2.49 7.10
N VAL A 72 15.71 3.41 6.17
CA VAL A 72 14.71 3.97 5.26
C VAL A 72 14.80 3.24 3.92
N VAL A 73 13.64 2.90 3.35
CA VAL A 73 13.48 2.28 2.03
C VAL A 73 13.27 3.38 1.00
N CYS A 74 14.13 3.47 0.00
CA CYS A 74 14.11 4.59 -0.96
C CYS A 74 13.88 4.17 -2.41
N TYR A 75 14.23 2.94 -2.77
CA TYR A 75 14.16 2.43 -4.13
C TYR A 75 13.42 1.10 -4.20
N GLU A 76 12.86 0.78 -5.37
CA GLU A 76 12.17 -0.50 -5.58
C GLU A 76 13.08 -1.72 -5.43
N SER A 77 14.40 -1.53 -5.58
CA SER A 77 15.42 -2.55 -5.33
C SER A 77 15.65 -2.81 -3.84
N ASP A 78 15.29 -1.87 -2.98
CA ASP A 78 15.38 -2.03 -1.53
C ASP A 78 14.18 -2.83 -0.99
N VAL A 79 13.10 -2.97 -1.79
CA VAL A 79 11.88 -3.69 -1.40
C VAL A 79 12.01 -5.17 -1.71
N THR A 80 12.03 -5.99 -0.66
CA THR A 80 12.09 -7.45 -0.77
C THR A 80 10.70 -8.09 -0.95
N ASP A 81 10.68 -9.32 -1.45
CA ASP A 81 9.44 -10.09 -1.58
C ASP A 81 8.74 -10.32 -0.23
N GLU A 82 9.51 -10.42 0.86
CA GLU A 82 8.97 -10.55 2.21
C GLU A 82 8.24 -9.28 2.65
N MET A 83 8.78 -8.10 2.35
CA MET A 83 8.09 -6.83 2.64
C MET A 83 6.78 -6.72 1.87
N ILE A 84 6.76 -7.17 0.60
CA ILE A 84 5.52 -7.22 -0.20
C ILE A 84 4.51 -8.17 0.42
N ARG A 85 4.96 -9.35 0.85
CA ARG A 85 4.11 -10.35 1.51
C ARG A 85 3.51 -9.80 2.80
N GLN A 86 4.32 -9.18 3.65
CA GLN A 86 3.89 -8.56 4.91
C GLN A 86 2.87 -7.45 4.65
N TRP A 87 3.16 -6.55 3.73
CA TRP A 87 2.23 -5.48 3.35
C TRP A 87 0.88 -6.05 2.89
N LYS A 88 0.87 -7.12 2.06
CA LYS A 88 -0.37 -7.79 1.65
C LYS A 88 -1.14 -8.40 2.82
N GLN A 89 -0.45 -8.95 3.82
CA GLN A 89 -1.09 -9.54 5.01
C GLN A 89 -1.71 -8.46 5.90
N GLU A 90 -1.02 -7.34 6.08
CA GLU A 90 -1.48 -6.22 6.91
C GLU A 90 -2.64 -5.44 6.26
N ASN A 91 -2.75 -5.49 4.93
CA ASN A 91 -3.74 -4.76 4.14
C ASN A 91 -4.77 -5.68 3.45
N ALA A 92 -4.88 -6.93 3.87
CA ALA A 92 -5.94 -7.84 3.40
C ALA A 92 -7.25 -7.56 4.17
N GLU A 93 -8.25 -7.02 3.47
CA GLU A 93 -9.63 -6.93 3.96
C GLU A 93 -10.42 -8.23 3.73
#